data_AF-A0A8T6H5J1-F1
#
_entry.id   AF-A0A8T6H5J1-F1
#
_cell.length_a   1.000
_cell.length_b   1.000
_cell.length_c   1.000
_cell.angle_alpha   90.00
_cell.angle_beta   90.00
_cell.angle_gamma   90.00
#
_symmetry.space_group_name_H-M   'P 1'
#
loop_
_entity.id
_entity.type
_entity.pdbx_description
1 polymer ?
#
loop_
_entity_poly.entity_id
_entity_poly.type
_entity_poly.pdbx_seq_one_letter_code
_entity_poly.pdbx_strand_id
1 'polypeptide(L)'
;MISRDLRPPPRETETREAPGYFSNAAFALSLIAGLLLGISVTRIQGPLPQANAEPWQLRAEDRQHYMMAITLEREHSGDTSAALDKLIALRPAQDPWAALAAAACELGSRGYLRSPSGIQALRSAVKLYSSQGRAGCAERLLPAEATPTPDASEAASARQAGHVSDEAQATPLPTKRPLRQTLAATPTRFPAQPGLDERRFAVLSVRSFCDLARPALIEARVVDYIGRGIPGQPIRVRWGNREDLFFSGLKTEHGDAYADFQMTPDIDYAIEMDGARDPTTSSLRTGDCYTGNRRGLKSFRVTFVES
;
A
#
# COMPACT_ATOMS: atom_id res chain seq x y z
N MET A 1 -65.07 -71.72 69.93
CA MET A 1 -64.04 -70.74 70.35
C MET A 1 -62.86 -70.90 69.41
N ILE A 2 -62.69 -70.00 68.42
CA ILE A 2 -61.80 -68.81 68.47
C ILE A 2 -60.32 -69.27 68.43
N SER A 3 -59.41 -68.85 67.56
CA SER A 3 -59.31 -67.78 66.55
C SER A 3 -58.19 -68.21 65.59
N ARG A 4 -58.41 -68.18 64.27
CA ARG A 4 -57.77 -67.24 63.32
C ARG A 4 -56.25 -67.11 63.44
N ASP A 5 -55.55 -67.91 62.65
CA ASP A 5 -54.16 -67.71 62.27
C ASP A 5 -54.09 -66.77 61.06
N LEU A 6 -53.65 -65.54 61.27
CA LEU A 6 -53.45 -64.51 60.24
C LEU A 6 -52.05 -64.70 59.63
N ARG A 7 -52.00 -65.33 58.45
CA ARG A 7 -50.80 -65.44 57.63
C ARG A 7 -50.69 -64.18 56.73
N PRO A 8 -49.62 -63.37 56.79
CA PRO A 8 -49.47 -62.23 55.90
C PRO A 8 -49.15 -62.69 54.46
N PRO A 9 -49.61 -61.97 53.42
CA PRO A 9 -49.27 -62.29 52.04
C PRO A 9 -47.80 -61.92 51.72
N PRO A 10 -47.11 -62.71 50.89
CA PRO A 10 -45.78 -62.35 50.38
C PRO A 10 -45.87 -61.14 49.44
N ARG A 11 -44.88 -60.25 49.58
CA ARG A 11 -44.72 -59.02 48.81
C ARG A 11 -44.46 -59.31 47.34
N GLU A 12 -45.19 -58.65 46.46
CA GLU A 12 -44.82 -58.47 45.06
C GLU A 12 -43.54 -57.63 44.99
N THR A 13 -42.47 -58.18 44.40
CA THR A 13 -41.34 -57.38 43.92
C THR A 13 -41.32 -57.46 42.40
N GLU A 14 -41.94 -56.42 41.85
CA GLU A 14 -41.76 -55.80 40.54
C GLU A 14 -40.58 -56.33 39.71
N THR A 15 -40.93 -56.95 38.59
CA THR A 15 -40.08 -57.10 37.41
C THR A 15 -39.70 -55.72 36.86
N ARG A 16 -38.41 -55.44 36.74
CA ARG A 16 -37.91 -54.45 35.78
C ARG A 16 -36.63 -54.97 35.12
N GLU A 17 -36.83 -55.69 34.02
CA GLU A 17 -35.80 -55.87 33.00
C GLU A 17 -35.43 -54.49 32.46
N ALA A 18 -34.20 -54.06 32.68
CA ALA A 18 -33.62 -52.93 31.97
C ALA A 18 -32.95 -53.46 30.69
N PRO A 19 -33.37 -53.03 29.49
CA PRO A 19 -32.67 -53.39 28.27
C PRO A 19 -31.34 -52.62 28.21
N GLY A 20 -30.22 -53.35 28.31
CA GLY A 20 -28.84 -52.85 28.19
C GLY A 20 -28.44 -52.34 26.80
N TYR A 21 -29.37 -51.74 26.04
CA TYR A 21 -29.13 -51.21 24.69
C TYR A 21 -28.80 -49.71 24.65
N PHE A 22 -29.04 -48.98 25.74
CA PHE A 22 -28.81 -47.52 25.77
C PHE A 22 -27.33 -47.12 25.91
N SER A 23 -26.44 -48.01 26.37
CA SER A 23 -25.03 -47.66 26.58
C SER A 23 -24.26 -47.48 25.28
N ASN A 24 -24.43 -48.40 24.32
CA ASN A 24 -23.67 -48.37 23.07
C ASN A 24 -24.16 -47.26 22.12
N ALA A 25 -25.47 -46.99 22.10
CA ALA A 25 -26.04 -45.91 21.29
C ALA A 25 -25.60 -44.52 21.80
N ALA A 26 -25.56 -44.32 23.12
CA ALA A 26 -25.06 -43.09 23.71
C ALA A 26 -23.57 -42.87 23.41
N PHE A 27 -22.77 -43.93 23.42
CA PHE A 27 -21.34 -43.87 23.08
C PHE A 27 -21.09 -43.58 21.60
N ALA A 28 -21.89 -44.16 20.70
CA ALA A 28 -21.79 -43.86 19.28
C ALA A 28 -22.14 -42.40 18.97
N LEU A 29 -23.19 -41.86 19.61
CA LEU A 29 -23.60 -40.48 19.43
C LEU A 29 -22.57 -39.48 19.97
N SER A 30 -21.94 -39.76 21.11
CA SER A 30 -20.88 -38.88 21.64
C SER A 30 -19.63 -38.88 20.75
N LEU A 31 -19.27 -40.02 20.16
CA LEU A 31 -18.13 -40.13 19.24
C LEU A 31 -18.38 -39.36 17.94
N ILE A 32 -19.59 -39.48 17.38
CA ILE A 32 -19.99 -38.73 16.18
C ILE A 32 -20.01 -37.23 16.48
N ALA A 33 -20.61 -36.82 17.59
CA ALA A 33 -20.65 -35.42 17.99
C ALA A 33 -19.25 -34.84 18.20
N GLY A 34 -18.35 -35.57 18.85
CA GLY A 34 -16.95 -35.17 19.05
C GLY A 34 -16.19 -35.03 17.72
N LEU A 35 -16.38 -35.96 16.78
CA LEU A 35 -15.76 -35.91 15.47
C LEU A 35 -16.24 -34.68 14.66
N LEU A 36 -17.55 -34.43 14.65
CA LEU A 36 -18.13 -33.28 13.96
C LEU A 36 -17.65 -31.96 14.57
N LEU A 37 -17.53 -31.89 15.90
CA LEU A 37 -17.01 -30.71 16.59
C LEU A 37 -15.52 -30.48 16.27
N GLY A 38 -14.71 -31.55 16.28
CA GLY A 38 -13.29 -31.47 15.96
C GLY A 38 -13.03 -31.01 14.52
N ILE A 39 -13.77 -31.54 13.55
CA ILE A 39 -13.69 -31.10 12.14
C ILE A 39 -14.13 -29.64 11.97
N SER A 40 -15.11 -29.18 12.76
CA SER A 40 -15.57 -27.80 12.70
C SER A 40 -14.51 -26.82 13.22
N VAL A 41 -13.78 -27.17 14.29
CA VAL A 41 -12.73 -26.30 14.86
C VAL A 41 -11.53 -26.17 13.91
N THR A 42 -11.13 -27.23 13.20
CA THR A 42 -10.00 -27.17 12.25
C THR A 42 -10.26 -26.34 11.00
N ARG A 43 -11.52 -26.01 10.69
CA ARG A 43 -11.87 -25.11 9.58
C ARG A 43 -11.75 -23.64 9.97
N ILE A 44 -11.86 -23.31 11.25
CA ILE A 44 -11.86 -21.92 11.76
C ILE A 44 -10.42 -21.42 11.96
N GLN A 45 -9.54 -22.30 12.41
CA GLN A 45 -8.10 -22.04 12.48
C GLN A 45 -7.49 -22.52 11.17
N GLY A 46 -7.23 -21.61 10.24
CA GLY A 46 -6.58 -21.94 8.97
C GLY A 46 -5.29 -22.76 9.16
N PRO A 47 -4.77 -23.42 8.10
CA PRO A 47 -3.55 -24.22 8.19
C PRO A 47 -2.44 -23.40 8.89
N LEU A 48 -1.76 -24.04 9.85
CA LEU A 48 -0.64 -23.41 10.57
C LEU A 48 0.30 -22.78 9.53
N PRO A 49 0.72 -21.50 9.72
CA PRO A 49 1.68 -20.89 8.82
C PRO A 49 2.93 -21.79 8.79
N GLN A 50 3.29 -22.29 7.61
CA GLN A 50 4.57 -22.96 7.40
C GLN A 50 5.64 -21.89 7.60
N ALA A 51 6.12 -21.76 8.84
CA ALA A 51 7.03 -20.70 9.24
C ALA A 51 8.38 -20.74 8.51
N ASN A 52 8.69 -21.82 7.78
CA ASN A 52 9.94 -22.03 7.04
C ASN A 52 9.69 -22.74 5.70
N ALA A 53 8.78 -22.23 4.87
CA ALA A 53 8.71 -22.67 3.48
C ALA A 53 9.84 -21.99 2.69
N GLU A 54 10.86 -22.76 2.32
CA GLU A 54 11.93 -22.23 1.48
C GLU A 54 11.37 -21.86 0.09
N PRO A 55 11.86 -20.80 -0.58
CA PRO A 55 11.28 -20.31 -1.83
C PRO A 55 11.16 -21.37 -2.94
N TRP A 56 12.07 -22.33 -3.00
CA TRP A 56 12.05 -23.42 -3.98
C TRP A 56 10.95 -24.47 -3.73
N GLN A 57 10.37 -24.52 -2.52
CA GLN A 57 9.28 -25.45 -2.16
C GLN A 57 7.89 -24.94 -2.61
N LEU A 58 7.81 -23.68 -3.05
CA LEU A 58 6.57 -23.09 -3.55
C LEU A 58 6.03 -23.85 -4.76
N ARG A 59 4.69 -23.91 -4.87
CA ARG A 59 4.01 -24.46 -6.05
C ARG A 59 4.38 -23.63 -7.29
N ALA A 60 4.24 -24.23 -8.47
CA ALA A 60 4.61 -23.57 -9.73
C ALA A 60 3.94 -22.18 -9.90
N GLU A 61 2.64 -22.08 -9.59
CA GLU A 61 1.89 -20.83 -9.66
C GLU A 61 2.34 -19.81 -8.61
N ASP A 62 2.60 -20.26 -7.38
CA ASP A 62 3.07 -19.40 -6.28
C ASP A 62 4.48 -18.86 -6.56
N ARG A 63 5.36 -19.65 -7.20
CA ARG A 63 6.70 -19.22 -7.63
C ARG A 63 6.64 -18.07 -8.63
N GLN A 64 5.68 -18.08 -9.55
CA GLN A 64 5.53 -17.01 -10.55
C GLN A 64 5.12 -15.69 -9.89
N HIS A 65 4.18 -15.75 -8.94
CA HIS A 65 3.80 -14.58 -8.15
C HIS A 65 4.94 -14.07 -7.27
N TYR A 66 5.72 -14.98 -6.69
CA TYR A 66 6.91 -14.63 -5.92
C TYR A 66 8.00 -13.98 -6.79
N MET A 67 8.21 -14.46 -8.03
CA MET A 67 9.09 -13.81 -9.00
C MET A 67 8.64 -12.38 -9.31
N MET A 68 7.34 -12.12 -9.46
CA MET A 68 6.83 -10.75 -9.64
C MET A 68 7.07 -9.90 -8.39
N ALA A 69 6.89 -10.46 -7.18
CA ALA A 69 7.19 -9.75 -5.94
C ALA A 69 8.67 -9.34 -5.84
N ILE A 70 9.61 -10.21 -6.25
CA ILE A 70 11.03 -9.87 -6.33
C ILE A 70 11.26 -8.68 -7.27
N THR A 71 10.58 -8.63 -8.42
CA THR A 71 10.76 -7.54 -9.40
C THR A 71 10.26 -6.18 -8.90
N LEU A 72 9.17 -6.19 -8.12
CA LEU A 72 8.60 -5.02 -7.44
C LEU A 72 9.50 -4.58 -6.29
N GLU A 73 10.00 -5.52 -5.49
CA GLU A 73 10.94 -5.21 -4.42
C GLU A 73 12.22 -4.57 -4.97
N ARG A 74 12.75 -5.10 -6.08
CA ARG A 74 13.89 -4.50 -6.78
C ARG A 74 13.57 -3.14 -7.39
N GLU A 75 12.32 -2.87 -7.72
CA GLU A 75 11.92 -1.52 -8.14
C GLU A 75 12.11 -0.53 -7.01
N HIS A 76 11.71 -0.95 -5.81
CA HIS A 76 11.83 -0.17 -4.61
C HIS A 76 13.29 -0.03 -4.14
N SER A 77 14.04 -1.14 -4.03
CA SER A 77 15.43 -1.13 -3.54
C SER A 77 16.43 -0.61 -4.58
N GLY A 78 16.21 -0.90 -5.87
CA GLY A 78 17.19 -0.69 -6.92
C GLY A 78 18.31 -1.75 -6.95
N ASP A 79 18.29 -2.72 -6.03
CA ASP A 79 19.33 -3.75 -5.91
C ASP A 79 19.04 -4.93 -6.84
N THR A 80 19.77 -4.98 -7.94
CA THR A 80 19.65 -6.04 -8.95
C THR A 80 20.35 -7.33 -8.53
N SER A 81 21.42 -7.23 -7.73
CA SER A 81 22.12 -8.40 -7.16
C SER A 81 21.23 -9.15 -6.18
N ALA A 82 20.61 -8.44 -5.23
CA ALA A 82 19.70 -9.06 -4.27
C ALA A 82 18.48 -9.70 -4.96
N ALA A 83 17.99 -9.09 -6.04
CA ALA A 83 16.92 -9.66 -6.85
C ALA A 83 17.35 -10.96 -7.54
N LEU A 84 18.55 -10.97 -8.11
CA LEU A 84 19.12 -12.15 -8.75
C LEU A 84 19.35 -13.29 -7.74
N ASP A 85 19.87 -12.99 -6.55
CA ASP A 85 20.08 -13.99 -5.49
C ASP A 85 18.77 -14.68 -5.10
N LYS A 86 17.70 -13.90 -4.96
CA LYS A 86 16.34 -14.42 -4.69
C LYS A 86 15.79 -15.25 -5.86
N LEU A 87 16.04 -14.84 -7.10
CA LEU A 87 15.64 -15.62 -8.28
C LEU A 87 16.42 -16.95 -8.38
N ILE A 88 17.71 -16.95 -8.03
CA ILE A 88 18.54 -18.16 -7.96
C ILE A 88 18.07 -19.08 -6.84
N ALA A 89 17.67 -18.53 -5.68
CA ALA A 89 17.15 -19.30 -4.54
C ALA A 89 15.89 -20.11 -4.88
N LEU A 90 15.13 -19.70 -5.91
CA LEU A 90 14.00 -20.48 -6.45
C LEU A 90 14.42 -21.73 -7.22
N ARG A 91 15.72 -21.87 -7.52
CA ARG A 91 16.32 -22.96 -8.30
C ARG A 91 15.54 -23.21 -9.61
N PRO A 92 15.46 -22.20 -10.50
CA PRO A 92 14.82 -22.39 -11.79
C PRO A 92 15.55 -23.45 -12.61
N ALA A 93 14.81 -24.18 -13.44
CA ALA A 93 15.37 -25.20 -14.34
C ALA A 93 16.26 -24.62 -15.44
N GLN A 94 16.20 -23.30 -15.65
CA GLN A 94 16.89 -22.55 -16.68
C GLN A 94 17.48 -21.26 -16.09
N ASP A 95 18.14 -20.46 -16.92
CA ASP A 95 18.64 -19.13 -16.56
C ASP A 95 17.57 -18.32 -15.78
N PRO A 96 17.91 -17.71 -14.63
CA PRO A 96 16.94 -17.01 -13.78
C PRO A 96 16.17 -15.90 -14.48
N TRP A 97 16.82 -15.17 -15.40
CA TRP A 97 16.18 -14.10 -16.17
C TRP A 97 15.26 -14.67 -17.26
N ALA A 98 15.65 -15.77 -17.90
CA ALA A 98 14.77 -16.48 -18.83
C ALA A 98 13.54 -17.06 -18.11
N ALA A 99 13.71 -17.60 -16.90
CA ALA A 99 12.62 -18.08 -16.06
C ALA A 99 11.66 -16.94 -15.66
N LEU A 100 12.20 -15.77 -15.31
CA LEU A 100 11.41 -14.59 -15.02
C LEU A 100 10.61 -14.11 -16.25
N ALA A 101 11.22 -14.05 -17.43
CA ALA A 101 10.54 -13.67 -18.67
C ALA A 101 9.40 -14.64 -19.02
N ALA A 102 9.62 -15.95 -18.82
CA ALA A 102 8.59 -16.97 -19.01
C ALA A 102 7.44 -16.85 -17.99
N ALA A 103 7.75 -16.55 -16.72
CA ALA A 103 6.74 -16.30 -15.69
C ALA A 103 5.89 -15.05 -16.02
N ALA A 104 6.51 -13.96 -16.45
CA ALA A 104 5.82 -12.74 -16.87
C ALA A 104 4.87 -13.00 -18.06
N CYS A 105 5.33 -13.81 -19.03
CA CYS A 105 4.52 -14.28 -20.15
C CYS A 105 3.26 -15.03 -19.72
N GLU A 106 3.45 -16.04 -18.87
CA GLU A 106 2.36 -16.90 -18.44
C GLU A 106 1.33 -16.13 -17.62
N LEU A 107 1.77 -15.31 -16.67
CA LEU A 107 0.87 -14.44 -15.90
C LEU A 107 0.12 -13.45 -16.80
N GLY A 108 0.82 -12.78 -17.72
CA GLY A 108 0.20 -11.85 -18.67
C GLY A 108 -0.91 -12.50 -19.48
N SER A 109 -0.68 -13.72 -19.96
CA SER A 109 -1.65 -14.48 -20.75
C SER A 109 -2.87 -14.98 -19.95
N ARG A 110 -2.71 -15.23 -18.65
CA ARG A 110 -3.77 -15.75 -17.76
C ARG A 110 -4.65 -14.67 -17.13
N GLY A 111 -4.53 -13.41 -17.60
CA GLY A 111 -5.39 -12.31 -17.16
C GLY A 111 -4.84 -11.49 -16.01
N TYR A 112 -3.55 -11.61 -15.67
CA TYR A 112 -2.89 -10.79 -14.65
C TYR A 112 -2.93 -9.28 -15.02
N LEU A 113 -3.02 -8.97 -16.31
CA LEU A 113 -3.19 -7.62 -16.85
C LEU A 113 -4.57 -6.98 -16.57
N ARG A 114 -5.52 -7.71 -15.97
CA ARG A 114 -6.86 -7.18 -15.63
C ARG A 114 -6.86 -6.20 -14.46
N SER A 115 -5.76 -6.13 -13.72
CA SER A 115 -5.59 -5.23 -12.58
C SER A 115 -4.47 -4.21 -12.84
N PRO A 116 -4.61 -2.95 -12.38
CA PRO A 116 -3.53 -1.96 -12.49
C PRO A 116 -2.22 -2.43 -11.83
N SER A 117 -2.33 -3.07 -10.66
CA SER A 117 -1.18 -3.63 -9.93
C SER A 117 -0.48 -4.74 -10.72
N GLY A 118 -1.26 -5.58 -11.43
CA GLY A 118 -0.70 -6.63 -12.27
C GLY A 118 0.00 -6.08 -13.52
N ILE A 119 -0.53 -5.01 -14.12
CA ILE A 119 0.14 -4.29 -15.22
C ILE A 119 1.47 -3.70 -14.74
N GLN A 120 1.48 -3.04 -13.57
CA GLN A 120 2.69 -2.47 -12.99
C GLN A 120 3.75 -3.55 -12.74
N ALA A 121 3.38 -4.63 -12.05
CA ALA A 121 4.30 -5.73 -11.77
C ALA A 121 4.90 -6.36 -13.04
N LEU A 122 4.10 -6.55 -14.10
CA LEU A 122 4.63 -7.03 -15.39
C LEU A 122 5.58 -6.02 -16.05
N ARG A 123 5.29 -4.72 -15.96
CA ARG A 123 6.16 -3.67 -16.50
C ARG A 123 7.50 -3.63 -15.77
N SER A 124 7.49 -3.79 -14.45
CA SER A 124 8.69 -3.88 -13.62
C SER A 124 9.52 -5.13 -13.95
N ALA A 125 8.86 -6.28 -14.16
CA ALA A 125 9.51 -7.51 -14.60
C ALA A 125 10.16 -7.36 -15.98
N VAL A 126 9.41 -6.82 -16.95
CA VAL A 126 9.88 -6.53 -18.32
C VAL A 126 11.10 -5.62 -18.31
N LYS A 127 11.05 -4.51 -17.57
CA LYS A 127 12.19 -3.60 -17.42
C LYS A 127 13.42 -4.32 -16.85
N LEU A 128 13.21 -5.21 -15.88
CA LEU A 128 14.30 -5.91 -15.23
C LEU A 128 15.01 -6.89 -16.19
N TYR A 129 14.29 -7.84 -16.79
CA TYR A 129 14.97 -8.82 -17.66
C TYR A 129 15.44 -8.21 -18.99
N SER A 130 14.79 -7.16 -19.49
CA SER A 130 15.26 -6.45 -20.70
C SER A 130 16.56 -5.69 -20.49
N SER A 131 16.78 -5.13 -19.29
CA SER A 131 18.08 -4.53 -18.95
C SER A 131 19.24 -5.54 -18.96
N GLN A 132 18.92 -6.83 -18.82
CA GLN A 132 19.88 -7.94 -18.90
C GLN A 132 20.01 -8.51 -20.32
N GLY A 133 19.48 -7.82 -21.33
CA GLY A 133 19.52 -8.26 -22.73
C GLY A 133 18.63 -9.47 -23.04
N ARG A 134 17.66 -9.78 -22.17
CA ARG A 134 16.66 -10.82 -22.41
C ARG A 134 15.38 -10.22 -22.99
N ALA A 135 14.65 -11.03 -23.76
CA ALA A 135 13.34 -10.66 -24.28
C ALA A 135 12.33 -11.76 -23.95
N GLY A 136 11.07 -11.38 -23.82
CA GLY A 136 9.94 -12.24 -23.58
C GLY A 136 8.77 -11.93 -24.52
N CYS A 137 7.64 -12.57 -24.25
CA CYS A 137 6.37 -12.25 -24.88
C CYS A 137 5.57 -11.19 -24.11
N ALA A 138 5.86 -10.96 -22.82
CA ALA A 138 5.12 -10.02 -21.98
C ALA A 138 5.21 -8.57 -22.49
N GLU A 139 6.30 -8.20 -23.16
CA GLU A 139 6.49 -6.90 -23.83
C GLU A 139 5.43 -6.63 -24.89
N ARG A 140 4.95 -7.68 -25.56
CA ARG A 140 3.90 -7.58 -26.58
C ARG A 140 2.49 -7.60 -25.98
N LEU A 141 2.36 -8.04 -24.73
CA LEU A 141 1.08 -8.14 -24.02
C LEU A 141 0.76 -6.86 -23.24
N LEU A 142 1.79 -6.07 -22.87
CA LEU A 142 1.60 -4.82 -22.15
C LEU A 142 0.94 -3.76 -23.06
N PRO A 143 -0.05 -3.01 -22.54
CA PRO A 143 -0.58 -1.86 -23.25
C PRO A 143 0.51 -0.79 -23.41
N ALA A 144 0.59 -0.20 -24.60
CA ALA A 144 1.49 0.91 -24.88
C ALA A 144 1.22 2.05 -23.88
N GLU A 145 2.27 2.53 -23.23
CA GLU A 145 2.20 3.75 -22.45
C GLU A 145 1.86 4.89 -23.42
N ALA A 146 0.76 5.60 -23.16
CA ALA A 146 0.50 6.86 -23.83
C ALA A 146 1.57 7.84 -23.34
N THR A 147 2.69 7.90 -24.04
CA THR A 147 3.66 8.98 -23.90
C THR A 147 2.91 10.27 -24.21
N PRO A 148 2.80 11.24 -23.30
CA PRO A 148 2.32 12.56 -23.69
C PRO A 148 3.31 13.10 -24.72
N THR A 149 2.86 13.20 -25.97
CA THR A 149 3.55 13.96 -27.02
C THR A 149 3.78 15.36 -26.46
N PRO A 150 5.03 15.84 -26.35
CA PRO A 150 5.26 17.23 -26.04
C PRO A 150 4.70 18.03 -27.22
N ASP A 151 3.65 18.82 -26.98
CA ASP A 151 3.24 19.88 -27.89
C ASP A 151 4.42 20.85 -28.02
N ALA A 152 5.17 20.69 -29.10
CA ALA A 152 6.11 21.68 -29.58
C ALA A 152 5.32 22.72 -30.38
N SER A 153 4.86 23.78 -29.72
CA SER A 153 4.45 25.01 -30.39
C SER A 153 4.59 26.22 -29.47
N GLU A 154 5.23 27.26 -30.02
CA GLU A 154 5.47 28.61 -29.48
C GLU A 154 6.46 28.74 -28.30
N ALA A 155 7.55 29.50 -28.36
CA ALA A 155 7.91 30.58 -29.27
C ALA A 155 9.43 30.70 -29.41
N ALA A 156 9.87 30.70 -30.67
CA ALA A 156 11.13 31.30 -31.08
C ALA A 156 10.93 32.82 -31.18
N SER A 157 11.43 33.57 -30.19
CA SER A 157 11.77 35.01 -30.28
C SER A 157 12.47 35.36 -28.95
N ALA A 158 13.75 35.68 -28.86
CA ALA A 158 14.47 36.68 -29.65
C ALA A 158 15.96 36.33 -29.79
N ARG A 159 16.49 36.59 -30.97
CA ARG A 159 17.92 36.73 -31.25
C ARG A 159 18.41 38.12 -30.79
N GLN A 160 19.46 38.12 -29.98
CA GLN A 160 20.74 38.82 -30.20
C GLN A 160 20.79 40.36 -30.41
N ALA A 161 21.51 41.03 -29.49
CA ALA A 161 22.42 42.20 -29.62
C ALA A 161 22.27 43.08 -28.35
N GLY A 162 23.31 43.62 -27.70
CA GLY A 162 24.74 43.62 -27.95
C GLY A 162 25.50 44.09 -26.71
N HIS A 163 26.81 43.87 -26.76
CA HIS A 163 27.82 44.51 -25.93
C HIS A 163 27.75 46.04 -26.07
N VAL A 164 27.73 46.78 -24.96
CA VAL A 164 28.51 48.02 -24.80
C VAL A 164 28.95 48.13 -23.35
N SER A 165 30.26 48.15 -23.18
CA SER A 165 30.99 48.59 -22.00
C SER A 165 30.94 50.12 -21.96
N ASP A 166 30.61 50.71 -20.80
CA ASP A 166 31.06 52.08 -20.53
C ASP A 166 31.42 52.24 -19.05
N GLU A 167 32.62 52.78 -18.88
CA GLU A 167 33.37 53.00 -17.66
C GLU A 167 33.48 54.51 -17.49
N ALA A 168 33.00 55.09 -16.37
CA ALA A 168 33.52 56.34 -15.82
C ALA A 168 32.94 56.70 -14.44
N GLN A 169 33.83 56.67 -13.45
CA GLN A 169 34.14 57.74 -12.46
C GLN A 169 33.09 58.27 -11.45
N ALA A 170 33.32 57.86 -10.19
CA ALA A 170 33.64 58.64 -8.97
C ALA A 170 32.76 59.82 -8.44
N THR A 171 32.08 59.54 -7.30
CA THR A 171 32.16 60.18 -5.94
C THR A 171 31.88 61.70 -5.75
N PRO A 172 31.57 62.18 -4.51
CA PRO A 172 30.42 61.98 -3.62
C PRO A 172 29.64 63.31 -3.37
N LEU A 173 28.53 63.31 -2.62
CA LEU A 173 28.29 64.31 -1.54
C LEU A 173 27.09 63.88 -0.65
N PRO A 174 27.09 64.22 0.65
CA PRO A 174 26.15 63.70 1.65
C PRO A 174 24.96 64.65 1.82
N THR A 175 23.74 64.14 2.06
CA THR A 175 22.71 64.88 2.82
C THR A 175 21.65 63.92 3.38
N LYS A 176 21.68 63.84 4.71
CA LYS A 176 20.61 63.69 5.71
C LYS A 176 19.26 63.05 5.30
N ARG A 177 19.09 61.87 5.89
CA ARG A 177 17.88 61.09 6.20
C ARG A 177 16.73 61.93 6.80
N PRO A 178 15.48 61.61 6.43
CA PRO A 178 14.42 61.44 7.42
C PRO A 178 13.93 59.97 7.45
N LEU A 179 13.70 59.50 8.67
CA LEU A 179 13.16 58.19 9.02
C LEU A 179 11.83 57.92 8.29
N ARG A 180 11.81 56.93 7.41
CA ARG A 180 10.63 56.09 7.19
C ARG A 180 11.06 54.65 7.43
N GLN A 181 10.69 54.13 8.60
CA GLN A 181 10.76 52.71 8.90
C GLN A 181 9.67 52.02 8.09
N THR A 182 9.96 51.74 6.82
CA THR A 182 9.23 50.69 6.11
C THR A 182 9.72 49.39 6.71
N LEU A 183 8.86 48.68 7.44
CA LEU A 183 9.03 47.27 7.76
C LEU A 183 9.08 46.53 6.42
N ALA A 184 10.26 46.50 5.80
CA ALA A 184 10.55 45.54 4.76
C ALA A 184 10.47 44.18 5.44
N ALA A 185 9.45 43.39 5.08
CA ALA A 185 9.45 41.97 5.34
C ALA A 185 10.70 41.42 4.65
N THR A 186 11.80 41.32 5.38
CA THR A 186 12.91 40.45 5.01
C THR A 186 12.25 39.10 4.75
N PRO A 187 12.38 38.50 3.54
CA PRO A 187 12.04 37.10 3.42
C PRO A 187 12.92 36.40 4.44
N THR A 188 12.31 35.92 5.51
CA THR A 188 12.97 35.03 6.45
C THR A 188 13.33 33.82 5.60
N ARG A 189 14.54 33.84 5.04
CA ARG A 189 15.20 32.63 4.57
C ARG A 189 15.28 31.80 5.83
N PHE A 190 14.37 30.85 5.95
CA PHE A 190 14.58 29.75 6.87
C PHE A 190 16.01 29.28 6.61
N PRO A 191 16.86 29.16 7.64
CA PRO A 191 18.11 28.44 7.46
C PRO A 191 17.71 27.09 6.89
N ALA A 192 18.23 26.77 5.70
CA ALA A 192 18.16 25.41 5.18
C ALA A 192 18.71 24.54 6.30
N GLN A 193 17.84 23.75 6.92
CA GLN A 193 18.22 22.91 8.04
C GLN A 193 19.34 22.00 7.54
N PRO A 194 20.54 22.06 8.14
CA PRO A 194 21.56 21.09 7.85
C PRO A 194 21.09 19.76 8.44
N GLY A 195 20.82 18.77 7.57
CA GLY A 195 20.60 17.39 8.00
C GLY A 195 19.16 16.89 7.97
N LEU A 196 18.36 17.23 6.96
CA LEU A 196 17.58 16.16 6.37
C LEU A 196 18.59 15.35 5.56
N ASP A 197 19.06 14.23 6.12
CA ASP A 197 19.41 13.08 5.28
C ASP A 197 18.40 13.04 4.13
N GLU A 198 18.82 12.73 2.91
CA GLU A 198 17.91 12.48 1.79
C GLU A 198 17.01 11.28 2.17
N ARG A 199 16.04 11.49 3.08
CA ARG A 199 15.06 10.52 3.48
C ARG A 199 14.24 10.32 2.24
N ARG A 200 14.45 9.18 1.63
CA ARG A 200 13.71 8.78 0.46
C ARG A 200 12.43 8.18 0.96
N PHE A 201 11.35 8.58 0.33
CA PHE A 201 10.04 8.05 0.65
C PHE A 201 9.50 7.28 -0.53
N ALA A 202 8.62 6.34 -0.26
CA ALA A 202 7.81 5.70 -1.29
C ALA A 202 6.34 5.69 -0.87
N VAL A 203 5.45 5.72 -1.85
CA VAL A 203 4.03 5.55 -1.60
C VAL A 203 3.79 4.07 -1.30
N LEU A 204 3.55 3.74 -0.04
CA LEU A 204 3.23 2.38 0.39
C LEU A 204 1.80 1.99 0.00
N SER A 205 0.84 2.91 0.16
CA SER A 205 -0.55 2.63 -0.21
C SER A 205 -1.39 3.87 -0.43
N VAL A 206 -2.43 3.69 -1.24
CA VAL A 206 -3.43 4.69 -1.59
C VAL A 206 -4.79 4.02 -1.51
N ARG A 207 -5.65 4.46 -0.61
CA ARG A 207 -6.96 3.83 -0.38
C ARG A 207 -8.05 4.88 -0.24
N SER A 208 -9.17 4.68 -0.90
CA SER A 208 -10.36 5.51 -0.68
C SER A 208 -11.19 5.00 0.49
N PHE A 209 -11.84 5.89 1.23
CA PHE A 209 -12.80 5.57 2.28
C PHE A 209 -13.97 6.56 2.32
N CYS A 210 -15.02 6.24 3.08
CA CYS A 210 -16.21 7.07 3.23
C CYS A 210 -16.38 7.46 4.70
N ASP A 211 -16.09 8.72 5.04
CA ASP A 211 -16.37 9.31 6.34
C ASP A 211 -17.42 10.41 6.17
N LEU A 212 -18.63 10.18 6.71
CA LEU A 212 -19.73 11.13 6.59
C LEU A 212 -19.56 12.34 7.53
N ALA A 213 -18.76 12.22 8.59
CA ALA A 213 -18.47 13.33 9.50
C ALA A 213 -17.38 14.24 8.93
N ARG A 214 -16.43 13.67 8.17
CA ARG A 214 -15.33 14.39 7.52
C ARG A 214 -15.15 13.95 6.05
N PRO A 215 -16.08 14.34 5.17
CA PRO A 215 -16.04 13.94 3.76
C PRO A 215 -14.98 14.74 2.99
N ALA A 216 -14.59 14.22 1.81
CA ALA A 216 -13.67 14.88 0.89
C ALA A 216 -12.33 15.25 1.53
N LEU A 217 -11.76 14.35 2.34
CA LEU A 217 -10.49 14.56 3.03
C LEU A 217 -9.38 13.71 2.40
N ILE A 218 -8.20 14.29 2.23
CA ILE A 218 -6.95 13.55 2.02
C ILE A 218 -6.29 13.40 3.39
N GLU A 219 -6.10 12.15 3.84
CA GLU A 219 -5.28 11.82 5.01
C GLU A 219 -3.91 11.31 4.52
N ALA A 220 -2.84 12.00 4.86
CA ALA A 220 -1.49 11.51 4.63
C ALA A 220 -0.91 10.94 5.93
N ARG A 221 -0.23 9.80 5.83
CA ARG A 221 0.53 9.18 6.91
C ARG A 221 1.97 8.99 6.49
N VAL A 222 2.90 9.43 7.31
CA VAL A 222 4.35 9.30 7.04
C VAL A 222 4.97 8.45 8.12
N VAL A 223 5.56 7.33 7.72
CA VAL A 223 6.09 6.33 8.65
C VAL A 223 7.49 5.85 8.25
N ASP A 224 8.24 5.33 9.20
CA ASP A 224 9.50 4.62 8.95
C ASP A 224 9.26 3.16 8.51
N TYR A 225 10.34 2.43 8.23
CA TYR A 225 10.32 1.03 7.79
C TYR A 225 9.73 0.04 8.82
N ILE A 226 9.59 0.44 10.09
CA ILE A 226 8.92 -0.34 11.15
C ILE A 226 7.52 0.20 11.50
N GLY A 227 7.03 1.19 10.75
CA GLY A 227 5.69 1.76 10.90
C GLY A 227 5.55 2.85 11.97
N ARG A 228 6.64 3.39 12.53
CA ARG A 228 6.57 4.54 13.46
C ARG A 228 6.37 5.84 12.69
N GLY A 229 5.56 6.74 13.25
CA GLY A 229 5.29 8.03 12.63
C GLY A 229 6.51 8.93 12.57
N ILE A 230 6.72 9.56 11.41
CA ILE A 230 7.76 10.57 11.22
C ILE A 230 7.07 11.94 11.14
N PRO A 231 7.18 12.80 12.17
CA PRO A 231 6.61 14.14 12.13
C PRO A 231 7.48 15.10 11.31
N GLY A 232 6.90 16.25 10.97
CA GLY A 232 7.60 17.35 10.30
C GLY A 232 7.91 17.12 8.81
N GLN A 233 7.36 16.07 8.20
CA GLN A 233 7.63 15.77 6.78
C GLN A 233 6.72 16.61 5.88
N PRO A 234 7.29 17.39 4.92
CA PRO A 234 6.52 18.20 4.00
C PRO A 234 5.82 17.34 2.94
N ILE A 235 4.52 17.55 2.77
CA ILE A 235 3.68 16.88 1.79
C ILE A 235 3.10 17.94 0.86
N ARG A 236 3.34 17.81 -0.44
CA ARG A 236 2.83 18.71 -1.47
C ARG A 236 1.56 18.12 -2.06
N VAL A 237 0.50 18.92 -2.12
CA VAL A 237 -0.71 18.61 -2.88
C VAL A 237 -0.85 19.58 -4.03
N ARG A 238 -1.16 19.08 -5.22
CA ARG A 238 -1.28 19.84 -6.47
C ARG A 238 -2.65 19.61 -7.09
N TRP A 239 -3.26 20.67 -7.60
CA TRP A 239 -4.53 20.59 -8.33
C TRP A 239 -4.64 21.72 -9.35
N GLY A 240 -4.84 21.37 -10.63
CA GLY A 240 -4.70 22.31 -11.73
C GLY A 240 -3.34 23.02 -11.69
N ASN A 241 -3.36 24.37 -11.67
CA ASN A 241 -2.14 25.20 -11.59
C ASN A 241 -1.83 25.70 -10.17
N ARG A 242 -2.41 25.07 -9.15
CA ARG A 242 -2.20 25.42 -7.74
C ARG A 242 -1.52 24.29 -6.99
N GLU A 243 -0.81 24.66 -5.94
CA GLU A 243 -0.20 23.74 -5.00
C GLU A 243 -0.32 24.27 -3.57
N ASP A 244 -0.22 23.37 -2.60
CA ASP A 244 -0.14 23.67 -1.18
C ASP A 244 0.79 22.67 -0.47
N LEU A 245 1.30 23.07 0.68
CA LEU A 245 2.19 22.28 1.53
C LEU A 245 1.59 22.11 2.92
N PHE A 246 1.52 20.87 3.36
CA PHE A 246 1.09 20.50 4.71
C PHE A 246 2.07 19.48 5.30
N PHE A 247 2.12 19.36 6.62
CA PHE A 247 3.18 18.62 7.31
C PHE A 247 2.62 17.55 8.24
N SER A 248 3.31 16.41 8.32
CA SER A 248 2.98 15.36 9.29
C SER A 248 3.23 15.79 10.73
N GLY A 249 2.44 15.24 11.66
CA GLY A 249 2.65 15.39 13.10
C GLY A 249 2.28 16.75 13.69
N LEU A 250 1.74 17.69 12.89
CA LEU A 250 1.25 18.98 13.41
C LEU A 250 -0.06 18.86 14.20
N LYS A 251 -0.82 17.78 13.99
CA LYS A 251 -2.08 17.47 14.69
C LYS A 251 -1.85 16.37 15.71
N THR A 252 -1.37 16.76 16.90
CA THR A 252 -0.92 15.83 17.94
C THR A 252 -2.02 14.87 18.41
N GLU A 253 -3.29 15.27 18.32
CA GLU A 253 -4.46 14.45 18.61
C GLU A 253 -4.63 13.23 17.67
N HIS A 254 -3.98 13.25 16.50
CA HIS A 254 -4.02 12.17 15.50
C HIS A 254 -2.69 11.42 15.36
N GLY A 255 -1.67 11.81 16.12
CA GLY A 255 -0.35 11.18 16.20
C GLY A 255 0.67 11.71 15.20
N ASP A 256 1.93 11.34 15.43
CA ASP A 256 3.11 11.95 14.78
C ASP A 256 3.18 11.72 13.27
N ALA A 257 2.51 10.69 12.75
CA ALA A 257 2.48 10.38 11.32
C ALA A 257 1.47 11.23 10.52
N TYR A 258 0.50 11.85 11.19
CA TYR A 258 -0.74 12.29 10.54
C TYR A 258 -0.63 13.70 9.96
N ALA A 259 -1.15 13.86 8.75
CA ALA A 259 -1.44 15.13 8.12
C ALA A 259 -2.75 15.02 7.32
N ASP A 260 -3.43 16.12 7.06
CA ASP A 260 -4.60 16.10 6.19
C ASP A 260 -4.73 17.36 5.33
N PHE A 261 -5.56 17.23 4.30
CA PHE A 261 -5.91 18.31 3.38
C PHE A 261 -7.38 18.18 2.96
N GLN A 262 -8.13 19.28 3.02
CA GLN A 262 -9.54 19.30 2.63
C GLN A 262 -9.67 19.46 1.10
N MET A 263 -10.28 18.48 0.45
CA MET A 263 -10.55 18.51 -0.98
C MET A 263 -11.79 19.35 -1.30
N THR A 264 -11.77 19.96 -2.47
CA THR A 264 -12.95 20.53 -3.12
C THR A 264 -13.55 19.47 -4.05
N PRO A 265 -14.89 19.35 -4.12
CA PRO A 265 -15.55 18.42 -5.03
C PRO A 265 -15.14 18.64 -6.49
N ASP A 266 -15.11 17.54 -7.25
CA ASP A 266 -14.87 17.51 -8.70
C ASP A 266 -13.53 18.06 -9.18
N ILE A 267 -12.55 18.16 -8.27
CA ILE A 267 -11.17 18.49 -8.58
C ILE A 267 -10.29 17.25 -8.48
N ASP A 268 -9.38 17.13 -9.45
CA ASP A 268 -8.35 16.12 -9.53
C ASP A 268 -7.11 16.58 -8.74
N TYR A 269 -6.71 15.79 -7.74
CA TYR A 269 -5.57 16.08 -6.87
C TYR A 269 -4.42 15.10 -7.07
N ALA A 270 -3.20 15.62 -7.00
CA ALA A 270 -1.96 14.86 -6.97
C ALA A 270 -1.26 15.11 -5.62
N ILE A 271 -0.80 14.07 -4.94
CA ILE A 271 -0.01 14.20 -3.71
C ILE A 271 1.39 13.68 -3.96
N GLU A 272 2.35 14.47 -3.51
CA GLU A 272 3.79 14.27 -3.66
C GLU A 272 4.48 14.55 -2.32
N MET A 273 5.65 13.97 -2.15
CA MET A 273 6.53 14.24 -1.01
C MET A 273 7.93 14.45 -1.56
N ASP A 274 8.64 15.45 -1.07
CA ASP A 274 10.00 15.70 -1.51
C ASP A 274 10.89 14.51 -1.08
N GLY A 275 11.74 14.03 -1.98
CA GLY A 275 12.52 12.79 -1.79
C GLY A 275 11.75 11.51 -2.12
N ALA A 276 10.48 11.57 -2.54
CA ALA A 276 9.76 10.39 -2.99
C ALA A 276 10.33 9.83 -4.30
N ARG A 277 10.60 8.51 -4.36
CA ARG A 277 11.21 7.85 -5.53
C ARG A 277 10.23 7.71 -6.71
N ASP A 278 8.93 7.61 -6.42
CA ASP A 278 7.85 7.59 -7.42
C ASP A 278 7.04 8.88 -7.35
N PRO A 279 6.99 9.67 -8.45
CA PRO A 279 6.12 10.83 -8.50
C PRO A 279 4.66 10.35 -8.56
N THR A 280 3.93 10.76 -7.54
CA THR A 280 2.48 10.97 -7.62
C THR A 280 1.61 9.73 -7.43
N THR A 281 0.59 9.94 -6.60
CA THR A 281 -0.62 9.12 -6.53
C THR A 281 -1.42 9.27 -7.82
N SER A 282 -2.00 8.19 -8.38
CA SER A 282 -3.05 8.29 -9.40
C SER A 282 -4.06 9.38 -9.04
N SER A 283 -4.56 10.16 -10.03
CA SER A 283 -5.46 11.30 -9.80
C SER A 283 -6.51 11.03 -8.73
N LEU A 284 -6.42 11.75 -7.61
CA LEU A 284 -7.33 11.62 -6.47
C LEU A 284 -8.49 12.56 -6.68
N ARG A 285 -9.60 12.03 -7.17
CA ARG A 285 -10.83 12.80 -7.38
C ARG A 285 -11.89 12.39 -6.37
N THR A 286 -12.53 13.39 -5.76
CA THR A 286 -13.73 13.11 -4.97
C THR A 286 -14.79 12.45 -5.85
N GLY A 287 -15.50 11.47 -5.30
CA GLY A 287 -16.68 10.89 -5.92
C GLY A 287 -17.69 10.53 -4.86
N ASP A 288 -18.89 10.14 -5.27
CA ASP A 288 -19.90 9.71 -4.33
C ASP A 288 -19.48 8.45 -3.57
N CYS A 289 -19.81 8.43 -2.29
CA CYS A 289 -19.70 7.25 -1.44
C CYS A 289 -20.94 7.10 -0.58
N TYR A 290 -21.20 5.87 -0.13
CA TYR A 290 -22.39 5.53 0.65
C TYR A 290 -22.00 4.76 1.90
N THR A 291 -22.57 5.16 3.03
CA THR A 291 -22.50 4.43 4.30
C THR A 291 -23.93 4.12 4.75
N GLY A 292 -24.39 2.91 4.45
CA GLY A 292 -25.82 2.57 4.48
C GLY A 292 -26.57 3.36 3.40
N ASN A 293 -27.67 4.00 3.78
CA ASN A 293 -28.48 4.82 2.85
C ASN A 293 -28.07 6.31 2.81
N ARG A 294 -26.98 6.67 3.49
CA ARG A 294 -26.49 8.06 3.53
C ARG A 294 -25.39 8.27 2.51
N ARG A 295 -25.53 9.32 1.69
CA ARG A 295 -24.56 9.75 0.69
C ARG A 295 -23.53 10.70 1.31
N GLY A 296 -22.27 10.55 0.93
CA GLY A 296 -21.18 11.48 1.24
C GLY A 296 -20.17 11.56 0.10
N LEU A 297 -19.08 12.30 0.32
CA LEU A 297 -17.96 12.37 -0.62
C LEU A 297 -16.81 11.50 -0.16
N LYS A 298 -16.24 10.77 -1.11
CA LYS A 298 -15.08 9.91 -0.94
C LYS A 298 -13.87 10.71 -0.44
N SER A 299 -13.22 10.17 0.58
CA SER A 299 -11.95 10.61 1.14
C SER A 299 -10.85 9.61 0.76
N PHE A 300 -9.59 10.01 0.89
CA PHE A 300 -8.43 9.18 0.52
C PHE A 300 -7.43 9.14 1.66
N ARG A 301 -6.81 7.98 1.87
CA ARG A 301 -5.66 7.79 2.75
C ARG A 301 -4.46 7.40 1.93
N VAL A 302 -3.38 8.16 2.05
CA VAL A 302 -2.08 7.92 1.43
C VAL A 302 -1.07 7.65 2.52
N THR A 303 -0.27 6.60 2.37
CA THR A 303 0.80 6.26 3.32
C THR A 303 2.14 6.31 2.61
N PHE A 304 3.04 7.13 3.12
CA PHE A 304 4.43 7.24 2.72
C PHE A 304 5.29 6.46 3.72
N VAL A 305 6.23 5.68 3.21
CA VAL A 305 7.20 4.92 4.01
C VAL A 305 8.62 5.37 3.67
N GLU A 306 9.47 5.53 4.69
CA GLU A 306 10.90 5.76 4.52
C GLU A 306 11.59 4.53 3.89
N SER A 307 12.39 4.77 2.83
CA SER A 307 13.05 3.77 1.99
C SER A 307 14.56 3.88 1.99
#